data_AF-A0A7X7SZ04-F1
#
_entry.id   AF-A0A7X7SZ04-F1
#
_cell.length_a   1.000
_cell.length_b   1.000
_cell.length_c   1.000
_cell.angle_alpha   90.00
_cell.angle_beta   90.00
_cell.angle_gamma   90.00
#
_symmetry.space_group_name_H-M   'P 1'
#
loop_
_entity.id
_entity.type
_entity.pdbx_description
1 polymer ?
#
loop_
_entity_poly.entity_id
_entity_poly.type
_entity_poly.pdbx_seq_one_letter_code
_entity_poly.pdbx_strand_id
1 'polypeptide(L)'
;MKNRFLELIRSKLGCGYVYGAQGEVMTKSLLNTLVNRFGRSHYYFDGYSAEKWVGKECYDCSGLIVWALQQLGLLTTDLTADGLYRICEPISRVALEPGDLVFYQNSNGYKNHVGVYIGNGRVIHARGTAYGVVETELFASFTAFGRLKVFPPKQEKPHWAEEPYTYLSQRIVIHEKRFNEPATRGEVFALLAQVVSLLDK
;
A
#
# COMPACT_ATOMS: atom_id res chain seq x y z
N MET A 1 5.45 -8.67 6.65
CA MET A 1 5.52 -8.52 5.17
C MET A 1 5.37 -7.07 4.72
N LYS A 2 4.25 -6.38 4.98
CA LYS A 2 4.02 -4.96 4.58
C LYS A 2 5.12 -3.99 5.05
N ASN A 3 5.60 -4.11 6.30
CA ASN A 3 6.72 -3.29 6.79
C ASN A 3 8.04 -3.54 6.04
N ARG A 4 8.36 -4.82 5.79
CA ARG A 4 9.56 -5.20 5.04
C ARG A 4 9.50 -4.72 3.58
N PHE A 5 8.31 -4.73 2.97
CA PHE A 5 8.10 -4.11 1.66
C PHE A 5 8.43 -2.61 1.69
N LEU A 6 7.92 -1.87 2.69
CA LEU A 6 8.24 -0.44 2.84
C LEU A 6 9.73 -0.18 3.11
N GLU A 7 10.40 -1.03 3.87
CA GLU A 7 11.86 -0.96 4.09
C GLU A 7 12.64 -1.16 2.79
N LEU A 8 12.26 -2.15 1.98
CA LEU A 8 12.87 -2.38 0.66
C LEU A 8 12.69 -1.17 -0.24
N ILE A 9 11.48 -0.61 -0.32
CA ILE A 9 11.20 0.57 -1.14
C ILE A 9 12.03 1.78 -0.67
N ARG A 10 12.10 2.03 0.64
CA ARG A 10 12.91 3.11 1.22
C ARG A 10 14.40 2.93 0.96
N SER A 11 14.90 1.69 0.94
CA SER A 11 16.32 1.39 0.69
C SER A 11 16.80 1.82 -0.70
N LYS A 12 15.87 2.10 -1.63
CA LYS A 12 16.17 2.47 -3.01
C LYS A 12 16.07 3.97 -3.29
N LEU A 13 15.83 4.80 -2.27
CA LEU A 13 15.90 6.25 -2.43
C LEU A 13 17.29 6.68 -2.94
N GLY A 14 17.32 7.47 -4.01
CA GLY A 14 18.55 7.93 -4.66
C GLY A 14 19.09 7.00 -5.75
N CYS A 15 18.50 5.82 -5.95
CA CYS A 15 18.79 4.96 -7.10
C CYS A 15 18.38 5.64 -8.42
N GLY A 16 18.95 5.18 -9.52
CA GLY A 16 18.70 5.73 -10.85
C GLY A 16 17.36 5.30 -11.44
N TYR A 17 16.95 6.01 -12.49
CA TYR A 17 15.81 5.63 -13.31
C TYR A 17 16.26 5.30 -14.73
N VAL A 18 15.91 4.11 -15.18
CA VAL A 18 16.03 3.68 -16.58
C VAL A 18 14.80 2.84 -16.90
N TYR A 19 14.12 3.16 -18.01
CA TYR A 19 12.93 2.42 -18.44
C TYR A 19 13.27 0.95 -18.70
N GLY A 20 12.47 0.03 -18.15
CA GLY A 20 12.70 -1.41 -18.24
C GLY A 20 13.75 -1.98 -17.27
N ALA A 21 14.25 -1.17 -16.33
CA ALA A 21 15.19 -1.64 -15.30
C ALA A 21 14.47 -2.10 -14.01
N GLN A 22 15.02 -3.12 -13.36
CA GLN A 22 14.45 -3.77 -12.19
C GLN A 22 15.51 -4.06 -11.11
N GLY A 23 16.44 -3.13 -10.92
CA GLY A 23 17.48 -3.20 -9.89
C GLY A 23 18.85 -3.64 -10.42
N GLU A 24 19.05 -3.73 -11.73
CA GLU A 24 20.37 -3.92 -12.32
C GLU A 24 21.24 -2.67 -12.14
N VAL A 25 22.54 -2.87 -11.95
CA VAL A 25 23.52 -1.80 -12.13
C VAL A 25 23.63 -1.48 -13.62
N MET A 26 23.28 -0.25 -13.98
CA MET A 26 23.18 0.13 -15.38
C MET A 26 24.56 0.20 -16.02
N THR A 27 24.83 -0.64 -17.01
CA THR A 27 26.04 -0.56 -17.85
C THR A 27 25.71 0.09 -19.19
N LYS A 28 26.72 0.59 -19.92
CA LYS A 28 26.52 1.10 -21.28
C LYS A 28 25.93 0.04 -22.22
N SER A 29 26.37 -1.22 -22.08
CA SER A 29 25.86 -2.32 -22.89
C SER A 29 24.38 -2.62 -22.58
N LEU A 30 24.02 -2.69 -21.29
CA LEU A 30 22.63 -2.90 -20.89
C LEU A 30 21.75 -1.73 -21.35
N LEU A 31 22.20 -0.49 -21.16
CA LEU A 31 21.47 0.68 -21.63
C LEU A 31 21.24 0.64 -23.14
N ASN A 32 22.25 0.29 -23.94
CA ASN A 32 22.11 0.14 -25.38
C ASN A 32 21.09 -0.95 -25.76
N THR A 33 21.11 -2.09 -25.05
CA THR A 33 20.11 -3.15 -25.24
C THR A 33 18.70 -2.66 -24.96
N LEU A 34 18.50 -1.93 -23.86
CA LEU A 34 17.21 -1.36 -23.48
C LEU A 34 16.73 -0.29 -24.48
N VAL A 35 17.64 0.59 -24.93
CA VAL A 35 17.38 1.60 -25.97
C VAL A 35 16.96 0.95 -27.29
N ASN A 36 17.66 -0.11 -27.71
CA ASN A 36 17.32 -0.83 -28.93
C ASN A 36 15.97 -1.56 -28.83
N ARG A 37 15.64 -2.08 -27.65
CA ARG A 37 14.40 -2.83 -27.41
C ARG A 37 13.18 -1.93 -27.33
N PHE A 38 13.28 -0.81 -26.63
CA PHE A 38 12.13 0.04 -26.28
C PHE A 38 12.09 1.36 -27.04
N GLY A 39 13.16 1.72 -27.75
CA GLY A 39 13.25 2.94 -28.54
C GLY A 39 13.84 4.12 -27.76
N ARG A 40 14.54 5.00 -28.48
CA ARG A 40 15.35 6.10 -27.92
C ARG A 40 14.54 7.13 -27.11
N SER A 41 13.27 7.35 -27.45
CA SER A 41 12.42 8.37 -26.81
C SER A 41 12.18 8.12 -25.32
N HIS A 42 12.31 6.89 -24.83
CA HIS A 42 12.18 6.57 -23.41
C HIS A 42 13.41 6.96 -22.58
N TYR A 43 14.57 7.15 -23.23
CA TYR A 43 15.87 7.32 -22.56
C TYR A 43 16.49 8.70 -22.79
N TYR A 44 16.12 9.35 -23.90
CA TYR A 44 16.66 10.63 -24.33
C TYR A 44 15.51 11.56 -24.72
N PHE A 45 15.22 12.55 -23.88
CA PHE A 45 14.14 13.52 -24.12
C PHE A 45 14.37 14.79 -23.31
N ASP A 46 13.96 15.95 -23.81
CA ASP A 46 13.99 17.25 -23.13
C ASP A 46 15.34 17.58 -22.44
N GLY A 47 16.46 17.20 -23.06
CA GLY A 47 17.81 17.39 -22.52
C GLY A 47 18.22 16.39 -21.42
N TYR A 48 17.33 15.49 -21.03
CA TYR A 48 17.64 14.38 -20.13
C TYR A 48 18.20 13.18 -20.88
N SER A 49 19.21 12.55 -20.29
CA SER A 49 19.84 11.33 -20.79
C SER A 49 19.90 10.28 -19.68
N ALA A 50 19.47 9.05 -20.00
CA ALA A 50 19.62 7.89 -19.12
C ALA A 50 21.09 7.52 -18.85
N GLU A 51 22.03 7.98 -19.67
CA GLU A 51 23.46 7.70 -19.51
C GLU A 51 24.03 8.22 -18.18
N LYS A 52 23.42 9.26 -17.59
CA LYS A 52 23.83 9.77 -16.28
C LYS A 52 23.66 8.75 -15.15
N TRP A 53 22.87 7.70 -15.37
CA TRP A 53 22.63 6.64 -14.42
C TRP A 53 23.53 5.42 -14.65
N VAL A 54 24.40 5.43 -15.66
CA VAL A 54 25.41 4.37 -15.84
C VAL A 54 26.30 4.28 -14.59
N GLY A 55 26.50 3.05 -14.11
CA GLY A 55 27.21 2.74 -12.87
C GLY A 55 26.33 2.77 -11.62
N LYS A 56 25.04 3.11 -11.73
CA LYS A 56 24.09 3.10 -10.61
C LYS A 56 23.08 1.98 -10.76
N GLU A 57 22.60 1.48 -9.62
CA GLU A 57 21.42 0.62 -9.56
C GLU A 57 20.19 1.41 -10.06
N CYS A 58 19.45 0.84 -11.01
CA CYS A 58 18.37 1.53 -11.71
C CYS A 58 17.04 0.79 -11.66
N TYR A 59 15.95 1.56 -11.63
CA TYR A 59 14.59 1.07 -11.60
C TYR A 59 13.69 1.89 -12.52
N ASP A 60 12.73 1.26 -13.19
CA ASP A 60 11.55 1.97 -13.66
C ASP A 60 10.43 1.99 -12.60
N CYS A 61 9.31 2.65 -12.91
CA CYS A 61 8.23 2.83 -11.93
C CYS A 61 7.66 1.51 -11.43
N SER A 62 7.35 0.57 -12.33
CA SER A 62 6.82 -0.75 -11.99
C SER A 62 7.92 -1.70 -11.52
N GLY A 63 9.11 -1.63 -12.11
CA GLY A 63 10.27 -2.44 -11.77
C GLY A 63 10.70 -2.26 -10.32
N LEU A 64 10.60 -1.05 -9.76
CA LEU A 64 10.81 -0.83 -8.33
C LEU A 64 9.87 -1.68 -7.46
N ILE A 65 8.60 -1.77 -7.83
CA ILE A 65 7.57 -2.51 -7.08
C ILE A 65 7.73 -4.01 -7.29
N VAL A 66 7.90 -4.44 -8.54
CA VAL A 66 8.11 -5.85 -8.92
C VAL A 66 9.35 -6.39 -8.22
N TRP A 67 10.47 -5.67 -8.26
CA TRP A 67 11.69 -6.03 -7.54
C TRP A 67 11.41 -6.26 -6.05
N ALA A 68 10.76 -5.30 -5.38
CA ALA A 68 10.48 -5.40 -3.95
C ALA A 68 9.56 -6.58 -3.62
N LEU A 69 8.56 -6.88 -4.46
CA LEU A 69 7.68 -8.04 -4.30
C LEU A 69 8.42 -9.37 -4.55
N GLN A 70 9.33 -9.40 -5.53
CA GLN A 70 10.19 -10.57 -5.80
C GLN A 70 11.16 -10.85 -4.64
N GLN A 71 11.77 -9.82 -4.04
CA GLN A 71 12.61 -9.98 -2.84
C GLN A 71 11.86 -10.59 -1.65
N LEU A 72 10.53 -10.44 -1.63
CA LEU A 72 9.65 -11.02 -0.60
C LEU A 72 9.05 -12.37 -1.01
N GLY A 73 9.34 -12.87 -2.21
CA GLY A 73 8.74 -14.10 -2.74
C GLY A 73 7.24 -13.99 -3.01
N LEU A 74 6.71 -12.77 -3.17
CA LEU A 74 5.27 -12.51 -3.38
C LEU A 74 4.88 -12.39 -4.85
N LEU A 75 5.87 -12.29 -5.74
CA LEU A 75 5.68 -12.19 -7.19
C LEU A 75 6.88 -12.83 -7.88
N THR A 76 6.66 -13.46 -9.03
CA THR A 76 7.73 -14.07 -9.85
C THR A 76 7.79 -13.51 -11.26
N THR A 77 6.72 -12.87 -11.73
CA THR A 77 6.59 -12.30 -13.07
C THR A 77 6.82 -10.80 -13.06
N ASP A 78 7.34 -10.29 -14.17
CA ASP A 78 7.34 -8.84 -14.43
C ASP A 78 5.93 -8.34 -14.77
N LEU A 79 5.60 -7.13 -14.33
CA LEU A 79 4.29 -6.50 -14.50
C LEU A 79 4.46 -5.00 -14.75
N THR A 80 3.69 -4.47 -15.70
CA THR A 80 3.56 -3.03 -15.89
C THR A 80 2.80 -2.36 -14.75
N ALA A 81 2.78 -1.02 -14.69
CA ALA A 81 1.92 -0.28 -13.76
C ALA A 81 0.43 -0.70 -13.84
N ASP A 82 -0.11 -0.89 -15.06
CA ASP A 82 -1.48 -1.40 -15.24
C ASP A 82 -1.62 -2.86 -14.76
N GLY A 83 -0.61 -3.69 -15.01
CA GLY A 83 -0.56 -5.07 -14.51
C GLY A 83 -0.59 -5.16 -12.98
N LEU A 84 0.20 -4.31 -12.30
CA LEU A 84 0.19 -4.18 -10.85
C LEU A 84 -1.17 -3.73 -10.31
N TYR A 85 -1.84 -2.80 -11.00
CA TYR A 85 -3.18 -2.36 -10.60
C TYR A 85 -4.20 -3.51 -10.67
N ARG A 86 -4.11 -4.40 -11.67
CA ARG A 86 -5.03 -5.55 -11.83
C ARG A 86 -4.94 -6.59 -10.72
N ILE A 87 -3.79 -6.72 -10.07
CA ILE A 87 -3.61 -7.62 -8.92
C ILE A 87 -3.94 -6.94 -7.57
N CYS A 88 -4.26 -5.64 -7.59
CA CYS A 88 -4.69 -4.91 -6.42
C CYS A 88 -6.21 -5.01 -6.19
N GLU A 89 -6.63 -4.67 -4.98
CA GLU A 89 -7.97 -4.24 -4.67
C GLU A 89 -8.06 -2.71 -4.87
N PRO A 90 -8.93 -2.20 -5.76
CA PRO A 90 -9.14 -0.77 -5.89
C PRO A 90 -9.64 -0.16 -4.57
N ILE A 91 -9.03 0.94 -4.16
CA ILE A 91 -9.42 1.65 -2.93
C ILE A 91 -9.65 3.14 -3.20
N SER A 92 -10.36 3.81 -2.29
CA SER A 92 -10.50 5.26 -2.33
C SER A 92 -9.29 5.97 -1.71
N ARG A 93 -9.09 7.24 -2.06
CA ARG A 93 -7.99 8.07 -1.51
C ARG A 93 -7.99 8.12 0.02
N VAL A 94 -9.18 8.14 0.63
CA VAL A 94 -9.36 8.23 2.09
C VAL A 94 -9.00 6.92 2.81
N ALA A 95 -8.99 5.79 2.08
CA ALA A 95 -8.63 4.48 2.61
C ALA A 95 -7.13 4.18 2.48
N LEU A 96 -6.32 5.11 1.97
CA LEU A 96 -4.89 4.91 1.75
C LEU A 96 -4.13 4.62 3.05
N GLU A 97 -3.37 3.53 3.03
CA GLU A 97 -2.45 3.14 4.09
C GLU A 97 -1.03 2.97 3.55
N PRO A 98 0.01 3.20 4.38
CA PRO A 98 1.40 2.99 3.97
C PRO A 98 1.61 1.59 3.38
N GLY A 99 2.05 1.47 2.14
CA GLY A 99 2.25 0.20 1.42
C GLY A 99 1.22 -0.02 0.30
N ASP A 100 0.16 0.78 0.24
CA ASP A 100 -0.73 0.82 -0.90
C ASP A 100 -0.04 1.48 -2.11
N LEU A 101 -0.45 1.07 -3.32
CA LEU A 101 0.07 1.59 -4.57
C LEU A 101 -0.79 2.76 -5.06
N VAL A 102 -0.13 3.80 -5.56
CA VAL A 102 -0.74 5.02 -6.12
C VAL A 102 -0.38 5.11 -7.60
N PHE A 103 -1.32 5.49 -8.46
CA PHE A 103 -1.15 5.40 -9.90
C PHE A 103 -1.50 6.71 -10.62
N TYR A 104 -0.74 7.02 -11.66
CA TYR A 104 -1.20 7.95 -12.70
C TYR A 104 -2.05 7.18 -13.70
N GLN A 105 -3.07 7.84 -14.20
CA GLN A 105 -3.99 7.30 -15.17
C GLN A 105 -4.09 8.25 -16.36
N ASN A 106 -3.98 7.71 -17.58
CA ASN A 106 -4.23 8.49 -18.79
C ASN A 106 -5.74 8.62 -19.08
N SER A 107 -6.10 9.39 -20.10
CA SER A 107 -7.50 9.63 -20.50
C SER A 107 -8.30 8.35 -20.77
N ASN A 108 -7.62 7.27 -21.17
CA ASN A 108 -8.24 6.01 -21.55
C ASN A 108 -8.36 5.02 -20.39
N GLY A 109 -8.01 5.45 -19.17
CA GLY A 109 -8.10 4.60 -17.99
C GLY A 109 -6.87 3.76 -17.70
N TYR A 110 -5.88 3.75 -18.59
CA TYR A 110 -4.67 2.93 -18.45
C TYR A 110 -3.71 3.53 -17.43
N LYS A 111 -3.15 2.68 -16.55
CA LYS A 111 -2.19 3.13 -15.54
C LYS A 111 -0.77 3.15 -16.10
N ASN A 112 -0.22 4.34 -16.29
CA ASN A 112 1.08 4.55 -16.94
C ASN A 112 2.22 4.88 -15.96
N HIS A 113 1.92 5.08 -14.68
CA HIS A 113 2.91 5.29 -13.63
C HIS A 113 2.42 4.72 -12.31
N VAL A 114 3.34 4.26 -11.46
CA VAL A 114 3.04 3.74 -10.13
C VAL A 114 4.04 4.25 -9.09
N GLY A 115 3.59 4.38 -7.85
CA GLY A 115 4.39 4.64 -6.67
C GLY A 115 3.83 3.92 -5.45
N VAL A 116 4.58 3.96 -4.34
CA VAL A 116 4.14 3.41 -3.05
C VAL A 116 3.82 4.54 -2.10
N TYR A 117 2.59 4.56 -1.58
CA TYR A 117 2.21 5.47 -0.51
C TYR A 117 2.94 5.05 0.77
N ILE A 118 3.61 5.98 1.45
CA ILE A 118 4.38 5.68 2.68
C ILE A 118 3.77 6.33 3.93
N GLY A 119 2.58 6.91 3.82
CA GLY A 119 1.89 7.64 4.89
C GLY A 119 2.11 9.15 4.80
N ASN A 120 1.33 9.91 5.59
CA ASN A 120 1.45 11.36 5.73
C ASN A 120 1.44 12.15 4.41
N GLY A 121 0.68 11.68 3.41
CA GLY A 121 0.63 12.34 2.10
C GLY A 121 1.93 12.19 1.29
N ARG A 122 2.77 11.20 1.57
CA ARG A 122 4.07 10.98 0.91
C ARG A 122 4.10 9.69 0.08
N VAL A 123 4.89 9.71 -0.97
CA VAL A 123 5.01 8.62 -1.96
C VAL A 123 6.47 8.41 -2.31
N ILE A 124 6.90 7.15 -2.43
CA ILE A 124 8.18 6.80 -3.06
C ILE A 124 7.90 6.20 -4.44
N HIS A 125 8.59 6.70 -5.46
CA HIS A 125 8.49 6.19 -6.81
C HIS A 125 9.74 6.45 -7.65
N ALA A 126 9.95 5.63 -8.68
CA ALA A 126 10.94 5.89 -9.71
C ALA A 126 10.34 6.92 -10.69
N ARG A 127 10.57 8.22 -10.44
CA ARG A 127 9.80 9.33 -11.05
C ARG A 127 10.11 9.59 -12.53
N GLY A 128 11.19 9.02 -13.04
CA GLY A 128 11.64 9.22 -14.42
C GLY A 128 13.12 9.61 -14.50
N THR A 129 13.64 9.63 -15.72
CA THR A 129 15.08 9.82 -16.02
C THR A 129 15.66 11.06 -15.37
N ALA A 130 14.89 12.15 -15.27
CA ALA A 130 15.34 13.38 -14.64
C ALA A 130 15.66 13.21 -13.14
N TYR A 131 14.95 12.36 -12.41
CA TYR A 131 14.96 12.36 -10.94
C TYR A 131 15.47 11.06 -10.29
N GLY A 132 15.25 9.90 -10.92
CA GLY A 132 15.54 8.61 -10.28
C GLY A 132 14.43 8.16 -9.34
N VAL A 133 14.80 7.37 -8.34
CA VAL A 133 13.91 6.95 -7.24
C VAL A 133 13.92 8.01 -6.14
N VAL A 134 12.77 8.62 -5.90
CA VAL A 134 12.63 9.77 -5.01
C VAL A 134 11.39 9.64 -4.13
N GLU A 135 11.40 10.38 -3.02
CA GLU A 135 10.24 10.63 -2.21
C GLU A 135 9.61 11.97 -2.59
N THR A 136 8.30 11.98 -2.81
CA THR A 136 7.53 13.20 -3.11
C THR A 136 6.26 13.26 -2.28
N GLU A 137 5.57 14.39 -2.37
CA GLU A 137 4.18 14.46 -1.95
C GLU A 137 3.27 13.61 -2.87
N LEU A 138 2.11 13.23 -2.35
CA LEU A 138 1.02 12.60 -3.09
C LEU A 138 0.31 13.66 -3.96
N PHE A 139 0.91 13.95 -5.11
CA PHE A 139 0.38 14.89 -6.09
C PHE A 139 -1.05 14.55 -6.54
N ALA A 140 -1.80 15.57 -6.97
CA ALA A 140 -3.15 15.42 -7.49
C ALA A 140 -3.24 14.55 -8.75
N SER A 141 -2.13 14.41 -9.48
CA SER A 141 -2.02 13.53 -10.65
C SER A 141 -2.14 12.03 -10.31
N PHE A 142 -1.93 11.64 -9.05
CA PHE A 142 -2.27 10.30 -8.57
C PHE A 142 -3.77 10.19 -8.36
N THR A 143 -4.44 9.59 -9.34
CA THR A 143 -5.91 9.53 -9.41
C THR A 143 -6.48 8.14 -9.17
N ALA A 144 -5.66 7.10 -9.18
CA ALA A 144 -6.07 5.73 -8.87
C ALA A 144 -5.21 5.11 -7.76
N PHE A 145 -5.82 4.24 -6.96
CA PHE A 145 -5.22 3.68 -5.74
C PHE A 145 -5.54 2.19 -5.65
N GLY A 146 -4.56 1.38 -5.27
CA GLY A 146 -4.69 -0.06 -5.19
C GLY A 146 -4.00 -0.63 -3.95
N ARG A 147 -4.72 -1.48 -3.21
CA ARG A 147 -4.16 -2.28 -2.12
C ARG A 147 -3.72 -3.64 -2.63
N LEU A 148 -2.44 -3.97 -2.41
CA LEU A 148 -1.88 -5.25 -2.80
C LEU A 148 -2.51 -6.39 -1.98
N LYS A 149 -3.26 -7.28 -2.64
CA LYS A 149 -3.91 -8.45 -2.02
C LYS A 149 -2.95 -9.52 -1.50
N VAL A 150 -1.68 -9.44 -1.92
CA VAL A 150 -0.61 -10.36 -1.50
C VAL A 150 -0.17 -10.13 -0.05
N PHE A 151 -0.51 -8.98 0.54
CA PHE A 151 -0.31 -8.78 1.97
C PHE A 151 -1.55 -9.28 2.71
N PRO A 152 -1.39 -10.15 3.73
CA PRO A 152 -2.54 -10.53 4.55
C PRO A 152 -3.12 -9.27 5.20
N PRO A 153 -4.46 -9.20 5.35
CA PRO A 153 -5.08 -8.09 6.06
C PRO A 153 -4.47 -7.96 7.45
N LYS A 154 -4.35 -6.73 7.93
CA LYS A 154 -3.96 -6.48 9.31
C LYS A 154 -4.96 -7.25 10.17
N GLN A 155 -4.49 -8.21 10.97
CA GLN A 155 -5.35 -8.85 11.96
C GLN A 155 -5.89 -7.74 12.86
N GLU A 156 -7.17 -7.44 12.72
CA GLU A 156 -7.85 -6.59 13.68
C GLU A 156 -7.79 -7.35 15.00
N LYS A 157 -7.12 -6.75 15.99
CA LYS A 157 -7.24 -7.26 17.35
C LYS A 157 -8.72 -7.12 17.71
N PRO A 158 -9.37 -8.16 18.25
CA PRO A 158 -10.74 -8.05 18.70
C PRO A 158 -10.86 -6.83 19.59
N HIS A 159 -11.98 -6.13 19.50
CA HIS A 159 -12.22 -4.96 20.35
C HIS A 159 -12.05 -5.41 21.81
N TRP A 160 -11.46 -4.60 22.69
CA TRP A 160 -11.17 -5.03 24.08
C TRP A 160 -12.43 -5.54 24.81
N ALA A 161 -13.62 -5.09 24.39
CA ALA A 161 -14.90 -5.51 24.93
C ALA A 161 -15.50 -6.75 24.26
N GLU A 162 -14.93 -7.28 23.17
CA GLU A 162 -15.50 -8.35 22.37
C GLU A 162 -15.49 -9.70 23.12
N GLU A 163 -14.39 -10.04 23.78
CA GLU A 163 -14.31 -11.22 24.66
C GLU A 163 -15.24 -11.09 25.88
N PRO A 164 -15.21 -9.98 26.67
CA PRO A 164 -16.18 -9.75 27.73
C PRO A 164 -17.63 -9.82 27.25
N TYR A 165 -17.97 -9.17 26.14
CA TYR A 165 -19.31 -9.17 25.56
C TYR A 165 -19.76 -10.59 25.17
N THR A 166 -18.90 -11.36 24.52
CA THR A 166 -19.18 -12.74 24.13
C THR A 166 -19.39 -13.62 25.37
N TYR A 167 -18.53 -13.46 26.38
CA TYR A 167 -18.66 -14.17 27.66
C TYR A 167 -19.99 -13.86 28.34
N LEU A 168 -20.36 -12.58 28.47
CA LEU A 168 -21.60 -12.16 29.12
C LEU A 168 -22.83 -12.60 28.32
N SER A 169 -22.80 -12.46 26.99
CA SER A 169 -23.93 -12.81 26.12
C SER A 169 -24.26 -14.29 26.06
N GLN A 170 -23.29 -15.16 26.32
CA GLN A 170 -23.51 -16.61 26.35
C GLN A 170 -23.94 -17.14 27.71
N ARG A 171 -23.58 -16.46 28.81
CA ARG A 171 -23.67 -17.02 30.17
C ARG A 171 -24.58 -16.28 31.13
N ILE A 172 -24.92 -15.03 30.85
CA ILE A 172 -25.75 -14.23 31.73
C ILE A 172 -27.18 -14.20 31.21
N VAL A 173 -28.09 -14.71 32.05
CA VAL A 173 -29.53 -14.52 31.94
C VAL A 173 -29.96 -13.70 33.14
N ILE A 174 -30.54 -12.53 32.91
CA ILE A 174 -31.11 -11.66 33.95
C ILE A 174 -32.62 -11.71 33.77
N HIS A 175 -33.33 -12.25 34.76
CA HIS A 175 -34.80 -12.35 34.72
C HIS A 175 -35.32 -12.96 33.41
N GLU A 176 -34.83 -14.16 33.10
CA GLU A 176 -35.21 -14.93 31.89
C GLU A 176 -34.80 -14.30 30.55
N LYS A 177 -34.19 -13.11 30.57
CA LYS A 177 -33.67 -12.45 29.38
C LYS A 177 -32.17 -12.66 29.22
N ARG A 178 -31.75 -13.01 28.01
CA ARG A 178 -30.32 -13.03 27.65
C ARG A 178 -29.77 -11.61 27.60
N PHE A 179 -28.46 -11.45 27.81
CA PHE A 179 -27.75 -10.16 27.74
C PHE A 179 -28.08 -9.33 26.48
N ASN A 180 -28.33 -9.97 25.35
CA ASN A 180 -28.59 -9.32 24.06
C ASN A 180 -30.08 -9.00 23.82
N GLU A 181 -30.96 -9.33 24.75
CA GLU A 181 -32.39 -9.07 24.62
C GLU A 181 -32.73 -7.64 25.08
N PRO A 182 -33.68 -6.97 24.40
CA PRO A 182 -34.06 -5.61 24.76
C PRO A 182 -34.66 -5.55 26.18
N ALA A 183 -34.11 -4.65 26.99
CA ALA A 183 -34.61 -4.30 28.31
C ALA A 183 -35.53 -3.06 28.21
N THR A 184 -36.65 -3.12 28.92
CA THR A 184 -37.53 -1.98 29.13
C THR A 184 -36.88 -0.98 30.08
N ARG A 185 -37.34 0.28 30.04
CA ARG A 185 -36.87 1.31 30.98
C ARG A 185 -37.03 0.86 32.43
N GLY A 186 -38.15 0.24 32.79
CA GLY A 186 -38.42 -0.26 34.14
C GLY A 186 -37.42 -1.33 34.60
N GLU A 187 -37.06 -2.27 33.74
CA GLU A 187 -36.06 -3.31 34.02
C GLU A 187 -34.67 -2.70 34.25
N VAL A 188 -34.28 -1.70 33.45
CA VAL A 188 -33.01 -0.96 33.64
C VAL A 188 -32.98 -0.23 34.98
N PHE A 189 -34.07 0.45 35.36
CA PHE A 189 -34.16 1.15 36.65
C PHE A 189 -34.10 0.19 37.84
N ALA A 190 -34.74 -0.98 37.76
CA ALA A 190 -34.69 -1.99 38.82
C ALA A 190 -33.27 -2.55 39.03
N LEU A 191 -32.54 -2.82 37.94
CA LEU A 191 -31.14 -3.28 37.99
C LEU A 191 -30.22 -2.21 38.57
N LEU A 192 -30.38 -0.95 38.15
CA LEU A 192 -29.59 0.17 38.71
C LEU A 192 -29.85 0.32 40.21
N ALA A 193 -31.10 0.24 40.66
CA ALA A 193 -31.43 0.30 42.09
C ALA A 193 -30.78 -0.83 42.90
N GLN A 194 -30.73 -2.05 42.36
CA GLN A 194 -30.03 -3.18 43.00
C GLN A 194 -28.52 -2.93 43.10
N VAL A 195 -27.88 -2.46 42.03
CA VAL A 195 -26.44 -2.15 42.04
C VAL A 195 -26.12 -1.04 43.03
N VAL A 196 -26.90 0.05 43.04
CA VAL A 196 -26.73 1.15 44.01
C VAL A 196 -26.87 0.64 45.44
N SER A 197 -27.88 -0.19 45.73
CA SER A 197 -28.06 -0.79 47.05
C SER A 197 -26.90 -1.70 47.50
N LEU A 198 -26.17 -2.30 46.56
CA LEU A 198 -24.97 -3.10 46.85
C LEU A 198 -23.74 -2.24 47.11
N LEU A 199 -23.67 -1.03 46.53
CA LEU A 199 -22.59 -0.06 46.74
C LEU A 199 -22.77 0.77 48.02
N ASP A 200 -24.00 0.89 48.51
CA ASP A 200 -24.35 1.62 49.75
C ASP A 200 -24.21 0.76 51.03
N LYS A 201 -23.56 -0.41 50.96
CA LYS A 201 -23.20 -1.27 52.09
C LYS A 201 -21.70 -1.24 52.37
#